data_AF-A0A9E2W1S2-F1
#
_entry.id   AF-A0A9E2W1S2-F1
#
_cell.length_a   1.000
_cell.length_b   1.000
_cell.length_c   1.000
_cell.angle_alpha   90.00
_cell.angle_beta   90.00
_cell.angle_gamma   90.00
#
_symmetry.space_group_name_H-M   'P 1'
#
loop_
_entity.id
_entity.type
_entity.pdbx_description
1 polymer ?
#
loop_
_entity_poly.entity_id
_entity_poly.type
_entity_poly.pdbx_seq_one_letter_code
_entity_poly.pdbx_strand_id
1 'polypeptide(L)'
;MNRIIIVVLATMLLSACGKPPYKSVSLAPDVSVDNQHIIQQAVKQLTISCIGLNQRGYDLINWHATQASNGGNPYNFHTETWGWNRWIEVTVEVRPSARDLPQEWGARGQVLKYDLGGSPQPGIDGKTALSQLMCGTLPVSHDPDNPHTFLAVPEMKVLDQLK
;
A
#
# COMPACT_ATOMS: atom_id res chain seq x y z
N MET A 1 -55.22 19.66 33.13
CA MET A 1 -54.99 18.95 31.86
C MET A 1 -53.55 19.19 31.44
N ASN A 2 -52.62 18.30 31.83
CA ASN A 2 -51.20 18.42 31.54
C ASN A 2 -50.86 17.59 30.29
N ARG A 3 -50.37 18.25 29.23
CA ARG A 3 -49.78 17.58 28.07
C ARG A 3 -48.28 17.44 28.29
N ILE A 4 -47.80 16.22 28.44
CA ILE A 4 -46.38 15.88 28.43
C ILE A 4 -46.01 15.67 26.96
N ILE A 5 -45.14 16.53 26.42
CA ILE A 5 -44.54 16.36 25.10
C ILE A 5 -43.25 15.57 25.31
N ILE A 6 -43.23 14.31 24.84
CA ILE A 6 -42.02 13.49 24.79
C ILE A 6 -41.29 13.88 23.50
N VAL A 7 -40.20 14.65 23.64
CA VAL A 7 -39.26 14.90 22.54
C VAL A 7 -38.34 13.69 22.45
N VAL A 8 -38.60 12.81 21.48
CA VAL A 8 -37.69 11.72 21.12
C VAL A 8 -36.50 12.35 20.41
N LEU A 9 -35.41 12.54 21.15
CA LEU A 9 -34.13 12.99 20.62
C LEU A 9 -33.52 11.81 19.85
N ALA A 10 -33.82 11.73 18.55
CA ALA A 10 -33.15 10.80 17.65
C ALA A 10 -31.68 11.21 17.52
N THR A 11 -30.80 10.50 18.22
CA THR A 11 -29.36 10.53 17.99
C THR A 11 -29.11 9.94 16.61
N MET A 12 -29.09 10.80 15.59
CA MET A 12 -28.44 10.50 14.32
C MET A 12 -26.95 10.29 14.61
N LEU A 13 -26.56 9.04 14.88
CA LEU A 13 -25.20 8.59 14.60
C LEU A 13 -25.01 8.75 13.10
N LEU A 14 -24.50 9.91 12.71
CA LEU A 14 -23.81 10.10 11.45
C LEU A 14 -22.72 9.03 11.43
N SER A 15 -23.00 7.94 10.74
CA SER A 15 -22.00 7.06 10.16
C SER A 15 -21.18 7.94 9.22
N ALA A 16 -20.20 8.63 9.79
CA ALA A 16 -19.07 9.11 9.04
C ALA A 16 -18.43 7.85 8.45
N CYS A 17 -18.86 7.48 7.24
CA CYS A 17 -18.00 6.82 6.26
C CYS A 17 -16.85 7.80 5.99
N GLY A 18 -16.01 8.01 7.00
CA GLY A 18 -14.79 8.76 6.89
C GLY A 18 -13.96 8.02 5.87
N LYS A 19 -13.70 8.68 4.74
CA LYS A 19 -12.67 8.22 3.83
C LYS A 19 -11.43 7.93 4.70
N PRO A 20 -10.78 6.76 4.53
CA PRO A 20 -9.57 6.47 5.29
C PRO A 20 -8.63 7.67 5.13
N PRO A 21 -8.02 8.15 6.23
CA PRO A 21 -7.21 9.35 6.18
C PRO A 21 -6.11 9.16 5.13
N TYR A 22 -5.90 10.18 4.29
CA TYR A 22 -4.80 10.19 3.33
C TYR A 22 -3.52 9.89 4.10
N LYS A 23 -2.87 8.76 3.78
CA LYS A 23 -1.78 8.22 4.60
C LYS A 23 -0.53 9.01 4.30
N SER A 24 0.00 9.69 5.32
CA SER A 24 1.31 10.33 5.23
C SER A 24 2.37 9.23 5.06
N VAL A 25 3.09 9.27 3.94
CA VAL A 25 4.20 8.36 3.66
C VAL A 25 5.47 9.02 4.19
N SER A 26 6.17 8.33 5.08
CA SER A 26 7.53 8.70 5.48
C SER A 26 8.50 8.31 4.36
N LEU A 27 9.32 9.25 3.89
CA LEU A 27 10.31 9.01 2.85
C LEU A 27 11.68 8.78 3.47
N ALA A 28 12.50 7.91 2.87
CA ALA A 28 13.88 7.76 3.32
C ALA A 28 14.66 9.09 3.18
N PRO A 29 15.63 9.36 4.09
CA PRO A 29 16.31 10.66 4.15
C PRO A 29 17.09 11.04 2.88
N ASP A 30 17.46 10.04 2.08
CA ASP A 30 18.21 10.16 0.83
C ASP A 30 17.32 10.43 -0.39
N VAL A 31 15.99 10.43 -0.22
CA VAL A 31 15.05 10.78 -1.29
C VAL A 31 15.14 12.27 -1.61
N SER A 32 15.63 12.58 -2.81
CA SER A 32 15.71 13.95 -3.32
C SER A 32 14.32 14.62 -3.37
N VAL A 33 14.27 15.93 -3.13
CA VAL A 33 13.02 16.72 -3.19
C VAL A 33 12.28 16.52 -4.53
N ASP A 34 13.03 16.45 -5.62
CA ASP A 34 12.50 16.19 -6.97
C ASP A 34 11.76 14.85 -7.07
N ASN A 35 12.24 13.82 -6.36
CA ASN A 35 11.65 12.48 -6.38
C ASN A 35 10.49 12.31 -5.38
N GLN A 36 10.35 13.20 -4.39
CA GLN A 36 9.31 13.08 -3.34
C GLN A 36 7.89 13.08 -3.91
N HIS A 37 7.59 14.03 -4.81
CA HIS A 37 6.30 14.08 -5.51
C HIS A 37 6.00 12.78 -6.25
N ILE A 38 7.01 12.25 -6.96
CA ILE A 38 6.87 11.07 -7.83
C ILE A 38 6.54 9.84 -6.96
N ILE A 39 7.27 9.67 -5.86
CA ILE A 39 7.04 8.59 -4.90
C ILE A 39 5.65 8.71 -4.27
N GLN A 40 5.24 9.91 -3.86
CA GLN A 40 3.91 10.14 -3.30
C GLN A 40 2.80 9.78 -4.30
N GLN A 41 2.97 10.13 -5.59
CA GLN A 41 2.03 9.74 -6.64
C GLN A 41 2.01 8.23 -6.86
N ALA A 42 3.16 7.57 -6.87
CA ALA A 42 3.24 6.12 -7.01
C ALA A 42 2.58 5.39 -5.82
N VAL A 43 2.82 5.84 -4.58
CA VAL A 43 2.13 5.26 -3.39
C VAL A 43 0.62 5.53 -3.44
N LYS A 44 0.19 6.66 -3.97
CA LYS A 44 -1.23 6.91 -4.23
C LYS A 44 -1.79 5.90 -5.25
N GLN A 45 -1.07 5.60 -6.33
CA GLN A 45 -1.50 4.57 -7.28
C GLN A 45 -1.51 3.17 -6.67
N LEU A 46 -0.56 2.84 -5.79
CA LEU A 46 -0.56 1.60 -5.02
C LEU A 46 -1.86 1.48 -4.19
N THR A 47 -2.21 2.50 -3.42
CA THR A 47 -3.41 2.47 -2.56
C THR A 47 -4.72 2.42 -3.36
N ILE A 48 -4.76 3.00 -4.57
CA ILE A 48 -5.91 2.90 -5.48
C ILE A 48 -6.01 1.49 -6.07
N SER A 49 -4.90 0.94 -6.54
CA SER A 49 -4.86 -0.36 -7.23
C SER A 49 -5.03 -1.54 -6.28
N CYS A 50 -4.51 -1.42 -5.06
CA CYS A 50 -4.64 -2.41 -3.99
C CYS A 50 -5.82 -2.08 -3.09
N ILE A 51 -7.00 -2.55 -3.48
CA ILE A 51 -8.28 -2.31 -2.80
C ILE A 51 -8.22 -2.63 -1.29
N GLY A 52 -7.53 -3.71 -0.90
CA GLY A 52 -7.44 -4.10 0.50
C GLY A 52 -6.65 -3.10 1.36
N LEU A 53 -5.64 -2.43 0.81
CA LEU A 53 -4.89 -1.39 1.52
C LEU A 53 -5.76 -0.16 1.80
N ASN A 54 -6.63 0.20 0.87
CA ASN A 54 -7.59 1.29 1.06
C ASN A 54 -8.68 0.91 2.08
N GLN A 55 -9.29 -0.26 1.91
CA GLN A 55 -10.37 -0.75 2.79
C GLN A 55 -9.90 -0.96 4.24
N ARG A 56 -8.66 -1.40 4.44
CA ARG A 56 -8.08 -1.68 5.76
C ARG A 56 -7.18 -0.57 6.28
N GLY A 57 -7.26 0.62 5.70
CA GLY A 57 -6.34 1.72 6.01
C GLY A 57 -6.22 2.05 7.50
N TYR A 58 -7.28 1.89 8.31
CA TYR A 58 -7.22 2.14 9.76
C TYR A 58 -6.26 1.20 10.52
N ASP A 59 -6.11 -0.03 10.04
CA ASP A 59 -5.20 -1.05 10.60
C ASP A 59 -3.77 -0.93 10.06
N LEU A 60 -3.53 -0.01 9.13
CA LEU A 60 -2.22 0.22 8.52
C LEU A 60 -1.57 1.50 9.06
N ILE A 61 -0.31 1.39 9.45
CA ILE A 61 0.54 2.44 10.02
C ILE A 61 1.93 2.45 9.39
N ASN A 62 2.72 3.48 9.71
CA ASN A 62 4.13 3.58 9.38
C ASN A 62 4.43 3.26 7.91
N TRP A 63 3.71 3.93 7.01
CA TRP A 63 3.99 3.86 5.58
C TRP A 63 5.36 4.45 5.32
N HIS A 64 6.24 3.65 4.73
CA HIS A 64 7.58 4.07 4.36
C HIS A 64 7.84 3.77 2.89
N ALA A 65 8.47 4.71 2.19
CA ALA A 65 8.89 4.50 0.83
C ALA A 65 10.35 4.92 0.64
N THR A 66 11.09 4.07 -0.07
CA THR A 66 12.49 4.30 -0.40
C THR A 66 12.66 4.24 -1.91
N GLN A 67 13.57 5.05 -2.44
CA GLN A 67 14.07 4.80 -3.78
C GLN A 67 15.02 3.61 -3.66
N ALA A 68 14.60 2.46 -4.19
CA ALA A 68 15.40 1.26 -4.06
C ALA A 68 16.67 1.43 -4.91
N SER A 69 17.83 1.25 -4.28
CA SER A 69 19.08 1.04 -5.00
C SER A 69 19.66 -0.27 -4.48
N ASN A 70 19.87 -1.26 -5.35
CA ASN A 70 20.51 -2.50 -4.96
C ASN A 70 22.04 -2.30 -4.87
N GLY A 71 22.49 -1.35 -4.05
CA GLY A 71 23.92 -1.03 -3.88
C GLY A 71 24.60 -0.59 -5.19
N GLY A 72 23.87 0.10 -6.06
CA GLY A 72 24.33 0.48 -7.41
C GLY A 72 23.99 -0.52 -8.52
N ASN A 73 23.48 -1.70 -8.18
CA ASN A 73 22.84 -2.59 -9.15
C ASN A 73 21.42 -2.05 -9.45
N PRO A 74 21.06 -1.82 -10.72
CA PRO A 74 19.72 -1.40 -11.11
C PRO A 74 18.67 -2.51 -11.00
N TYR A 75 19.00 -3.67 -10.44
CA TYR A 75 18.05 -4.76 -10.25
C TYR A 75 18.12 -5.42 -8.87
N ASN A 76 16.99 -5.83 -8.31
CA ASN A 76 16.88 -6.81 -7.22
C ASN A 76 16.31 -8.14 -7.77
N PHE A 77 16.06 -9.11 -6.89
CA PHE A 77 15.39 -10.35 -7.25
C PHE A 77 14.00 -10.04 -7.88
N HIS A 78 13.83 -10.42 -9.15
CA HIS A 78 12.68 -10.21 -10.04
C HIS A 78 12.44 -8.84 -10.68
N THR A 79 13.10 -7.74 -10.31
CA THR A 79 12.99 -6.51 -11.13
C THR A 79 13.52 -6.70 -12.55
N GLU A 80 14.48 -7.62 -12.76
CA GLU A 80 14.96 -8.04 -14.10
C GLU A 80 13.85 -8.70 -14.92
N THR A 81 12.95 -9.46 -14.27
CA THR A 81 11.81 -10.12 -14.94
C THR A 81 10.84 -9.10 -15.53
N TRP A 82 10.67 -7.95 -14.87
CA TRP A 82 9.79 -6.88 -15.32
C TRP A 82 10.52 -5.75 -16.07
N GLY A 83 11.85 -5.80 -16.11
CA GLY A 83 12.72 -4.82 -16.79
C GLY A 83 12.85 -3.49 -16.05
N TRP A 84 12.62 -3.46 -14.74
CA TRP A 84 12.66 -2.22 -13.96
C TRP A 84 14.08 -1.85 -13.59
N ASN A 85 14.56 -0.75 -14.16
CA ASN A 85 15.89 -0.19 -13.87
C ASN A 85 15.83 0.87 -12.75
N ARG A 86 14.61 1.34 -12.44
CA ARG A 86 14.27 2.27 -11.37
C ARG A 86 12.93 1.84 -10.78
N TRP A 87 12.89 1.66 -9.47
CA TRP A 87 11.71 1.26 -8.74
C TRP A 87 11.80 1.82 -7.32
N ILE A 88 10.67 1.79 -6.61
CA ILE A 88 10.62 2.17 -5.20
C ILE A 88 10.14 0.97 -4.39
N GLU A 89 10.70 0.81 -3.21
CA GLU A 89 10.17 -0.15 -2.24
C GLU A 89 9.23 0.61 -1.30
N VAL A 90 8.04 0.06 -1.09
CA VAL A 90 7.05 0.57 -0.15
C VAL A 90 6.81 -0.47 0.93
N THR A 91 7.00 -0.07 2.18
CA THR A 91 6.66 -0.90 3.33
C THR A 91 5.53 -0.28 4.14
N VAL A 92 4.67 -1.14 4.67
CA VAL A 92 3.52 -0.74 5.47
C VAL A 92 3.38 -1.68 6.65
N GLU A 93 3.30 -1.14 7.85
CA GLU A 93 3.11 -1.93 9.05
C GLU A 93 1.63 -2.15 9.32
N VAL A 94 1.27 -3.40 9.64
CA VAL A 94 -0.03 -3.72 10.20
C VAL A 94 0.02 -3.49 11.70
N ARG A 95 -0.92 -2.70 12.23
CA ARG A 95 -1.03 -2.45 13.67
C ARG A 95 -1.03 -3.77 14.44
N PRO A 96 -0.23 -3.92 15.51
CA PRO A 96 -0.29 -5.10 16.38
C PRO A 96 -1.69 -5.33 16.98
N SER A 97 -2.46 -4.24 17.13
CA SER A 97 -3.83 -4.24 17.65
C SER A 97 -4.92 -4.30 16.55
N ALA A 98 -4.57 -4.57 15.29
CA ALA A 98 -5.52 -4.62 14.18
C ALA A 98 -6.68 -5.59 14.47
N ARG A 99 -7.91 -5.10 14.37
CA ARG A 99 -9.12 -5.88 14.72
C ARG A 99 -9.91 -6.34 13.52
N ASP A 100 -9.80 -5.64 12.39
CA ASP A 100 -10.67 -5.86 11.24
C ASP A 100 -10.07 -6.84 10.23
N LEU A 101 -8.89 -7.39 10.53
CA LEU A 101 -8.19 -8.38 9.72
C LEU A 101 -8.47 -9.81 10.22
N PRO A 102 -8.68 -10.78 9.30
CA PRO A 102 -8.83 -12.19 9.65
C PRO A 102 -7.63 -12.70 10.46
N GLN A 103 -7.91 -13.45 11.54
CA GLN A 103 -6.87 -13.92 12.46
C GLN A 103 -5.95 -14.95 11.79
N GLU A 104 -6.51 -15.77 10.92
CA GLU A 104 -5.84 -16.80 10.14
C GLU A 104 -4.76 -16.26 9.19
N TRP A 105 -4.80 -14.96 8.86
CA TRP A 105 -3.76 -14.34 8.05
C TRP A 105 -2.47 -14.08 8.82
N GLY A 106 -2.50 -14.14 10.16
CA GLY A 106 -1.33 -13.81 10.99
C GLY A 106 -0.82 -12.38 10.78
N ALA A 107 -1.67 -11.46 10.30
CA ALA A 107 -1.25 -10.16 9.78
C ALA A 107 -0.75 -9.17 10.85
N ARG A 108 -1.21 -9.31 12.10
CA ARG A 108 -0.94 -8.34 13.17
C ARG A 108 0.57 -8.18 13.42
N GLY A 109 1.04 -6.94 13.41
CA GLY A 109 2.46 -6.61 13.64
C GLY A 109 3.39 -6.98 12.49
N GLN A 110 2.86 -7.50 11.37
CA GLN A 110 3.65 -7.83 10.20
C GLN A 110 3.90 -6.59 9.33
N VAL A 111 4.95 -6.68 8.51
CA VAL A 111 5.30 -5.66 7.52
C VAL A 111 4.91 -6.16 6.14
N LEU A 112 4.07 -5.40 5.46
CA LEU A 112 3.73 -5.57 4.05
C LEU A 112 4.83 -4.92 3.21
N LYS A 113 5.22 -5.57 2.10
CA LYS A 113 6.29 -5.09 1.22
C LYS A 113 5.85 -5.14 -0.24
N TYR A 114 6.01 -4.01 -0.93
CA TYR A 114 5.69 -3.86 -2.34
C TYR A 114 6.85 -3.21 -3.08
N ASP A 115 7.19 -3.71 -4.26
CA ASP A 115 8.00 -2.98 -5.21
C ASP A 115 7.10 -2.35 -6.27
N LEU A 116 7.32 -1.07 -6.58
CA LEU A 116 6.58 -0.34 -7.60
C LEU A 116 7.55 0.07 -8.69
N GLY A 117 7.28 -0.30 -9.93
CA GLY A 117 8.14 0.01 -11.07
C GLY A 117 7.37 0.60 -12.24
N GLY A 118 8.10 1.39 -13.03
CA GLY A 118 7.59 2.01 -14.26
C GLY A 118 7.81 1.12 -15.49
N SER A 119 8.28 1.73 -16.56
CA SER A 119 8.56 1.04 -17.82
C SER A 119 9.67 -0.03 -17.67
N PRO A 120 9.63 -1.09 -18.50
CA PRO A 120 8.70 -1.36 -19.60
C PRO A 120 7.36 -1.96 -19.16
N GLN A 121 7.28 -2.54 -17.96
CA GLN A 121 6.07 -3.16 -17.43
C GLN A 121 5.60 -2.42 -16.17
N PRO A 122 4.90 -1.29 -16.32
CA PRO A 122 4.48 -0.49 -15.17
C PRO A 122 3.53 -1.28 -14.28
N GLY A 123 3.86 -1.39 -12.99
CA GLY A 123 3.12 -2.27 -12.10
C GLY A 123 3.60 -2.33 -10.66
N ILE A 124 3.03 -3.29 -9.95
CA ILE A 124 3.18 -3.54 -8.53
C ILE A 124 3.61 -4.99 -8.36
N ASP A 125 4.66 -5.21 -7.59
CA ASP A 125 5.06 -6.53 -7.10
C ASP A 125 4.74 -6.64 -5.60
N GLY A 126 3.99 -7.68 -5.22
CA GLY A 126 3.81 -8.05 -3.82
C GLY A 126 4.79 -9.14 -3.42
N LYS A 127 5.72 -8.83 -2.50
CA LYS A 127 6.83 -9.73 -2.15
C LYS A 127 6.46 -10.92 -1.26
N THR A 128 5.27 -10.91 -0.66
CA THR A 128 4.81 -11.94 0.26
C THR A 128 3.34 -12.26 0.04
N ALA A 129 2.93 -13.50 0.35
CA ALA A 129 1.53 -13.91 0.33
C ALA A 129 0.63 -12.98 1.15
N LEU A 130 1.11 -12.48 2.30
CA LEU A 130 0.37 -11.51 3.09
C LEU A 130 0.22 -10.15 2.39
N SER A 131 1.26 -9.65 1.72
CA SER A 131 1.18 -8.40 0.94
C SER A 131 0.19 -8.55 -0.22
N GLN A 132 0.17 -9.71 -0.86
CA GLN A 132 -0.76 -10.01 -1.95
C GLN A 132 -2.21 -10.08 -1.47
N LEU A 133 -2.45 -10.81 -0.38
CA LEU A 133 -3.75 -10.89 0.30
C LEU A 133 -4.23 -9.49 0.73
N MET A 134 -3.34 -8.68 1.31
CA MET A 134 -3.66 -7.32 1.74
C MET A 134 -3.86 -6.36 0.57
N CYS A 135 -3.25 -6.60 -0.59
CA CYS A 135 -3.55 -5.83 -1.79
C CYS A 135 -4.95 -6.18 -2.32
N GLY A 136 -5.30 -7.46 -2.33
CA GLY A 136 -6.62 -7.98 -2.73
C GLY A 136 -6.85 -8.02 -4.25
N THR A 137 -5.99 -7.38 -5.03
CA THR A 137 -6.00 -7.40 -6.51
C THR A 137 -4.77 -8.09 -7.10
N LEU A 138 -3.76 -8.38 -6.28
CA LEU A 138 -2.64 -9.24 -6.65
C LEU A 138 -3.06 -10.72 -6.55
N PRO A 139 -2.60 -11.58 -7.47
CA PRO A 139 -2.69 -13.01 -7.25
C PRO A 139 -1.85 -13.40 -6.03
N VAL A 140 -2.24 -14.46 -5.33
CA VAL A 140 -1.50 -14.94 -4.16
C VAL A 140 -0.61 -16.10 -4.59
N SER A 141 0.71 -15.95 -4.43
CA SER A 141 1.66 -17.05 -4.59
C SER A 141 1.70 -17.90 -3.31
N HIS A 142 1.66 -19.21 -3.49
CA HIS A 142 1.88 -20.19 -2.43
C HIS A 142 3.26 -20.87 -2.54
N ASP A 143 4.07 -20.44 -3.50
CA ASP A 143 5.43 -20.93 -3.69
C ASP A 143 6.37 -20.20 -2.71
N PRO A 144 6.95 -20.90 -1.70
CA PRO A 144 7.88 -20.28 -0.77
C PRO A 144 9.21 -19.89 -1.42
N ASP A 145 9.58 -20.52 -2.53
CA ASP A 145 10.83 -20.25 -3.26
C ASP A 145 10.63 -19.11 -4.29
N ASN A 146 9.39 -18.86 -4.71
CA ASN A 146 9.02 -17.72 -5.55
C ASN A 146 7.71 -17.05 -5.05
N PRO A 147 7.79 -16.28 -3.95
CA PRO A 147 6.62 -15.69 -3.33
C PRO A 147 6.12 -14.44 -4.06
N HIS A 148 6.72 -14.01 -5.17
CA HIS A 148 6.44 -12.74 -5.84
C HIS A 148 5.29 -12.85 -6.84
N THR A 149 4.50 -11.79 -6.97
CA THR A 149 3.43 -11.72 -7.99
C THR A 149 3.26 -10.29 -8.48
N PHE A 150 2.85 -10.18 -9.74
CA PHE A 150 2.78 -8.92 -10.45
C PHE A 150 1.35 -8.50 -10.76
N LEU A 151 1.07 -7.21 -10.59
CA LEU A 151 -0.13 -6.54 -11.08
C LEU A 151 0.29 -5.42 -12.03
N ALA A 152 -0.19 -5.47 -13.28
CA ALA A 152 -0.01 -4.40 -14.24
C ALA A 152 -0.83 -3.16 -13.84
N VAL A 153 -0.17 -2.01 -13.73
CA VAL A 153 -0.79 -0.71 -13.38
C VAL A 153 -0.19 0.37 -14.28
N PRO A 154 -0.86 0.74 -15.40
CA PRO A 154 -0.32 1.69 -16.37
C PRO A 154 0.12 3.03 -15.78
N GLU A 155 -0.57 3.50 -14.75
CA GLU A 155 -0.30 4.76 -14.04
C GLU A 155 1.05 4.74 -13.30
N MET A 156 1.65 3.57 -13.06
CA MET A 156 2.99 3.45 -12.47
C MET A 156 4.10 3.96 -13.38
N LYS A 157 3.81 4.28 -14.66
CA LYS A 157 4.72 5.04 -15.54
C LYS A 157 5.17 6.38 -14.97
N VAL A 158 4.49 6.90 -13.94
CA VAL A 158 4.97 8.08 -13.19
C VAL A 158 6.40 7.88 -12.66
N LEU A 159 6.81 6.64 -12.37
CA LEU A 159 8.14 6.30 -11.87
C LEU A 159 9.25 6.45 -12.92
N ASP A 160 8.91 6.56 -14.21
CA ASP A 160 9.88 6.83 -15.28
C ASP A 160 10.54 8.21 -15.13
N GLN A 161 9.93 9.08 -14.32
CA GLN A 161 10.42 10.43 -14.04
C GLN A 161 11.44 10.50 -12.90
N LEU A 162 11.64 9.39 -12.15
CA LEU A 162 12.63 9.33 -11.07
C LEU A 162 14.00 9.69 -11.62
N LYS A 163 14.70 10.60 -10.93
CA LYS A 163 16.07 11.00 -11.28
C LYS A 163 17.10 10.19 -10.51
#